data_AF-A0A432RV54-F1
#
_entry.id   AF-A0A432RV54-F1
#
_cell.length_a   1.000
_cell.length_b   1.000
_cell.length_c   1.000
_cell.angle_alpha   90.00
_cell.angle_beta   90.00
_cell.angle_gamma   90.00
#
_symmetry.space_group_name_H-M   'P 1'
#
loop_
_entity.id
_entity.type
_entity.pdbx_description
1 polymer ?
#
loop_
_entity_poly.entity_id
_entity_poly.type
_entity_poly.pdbx_seq_one_letter_code
_entity_poly.pdbx_strand_id
1 'polypeptide(L)' 'MKLIIDTNIVFSALLGNKKAQNLIFFDELITPKMMLLEIFKYKEKIKKFSKDDIDILFFDLAKNIKIIDEDYIPFEF' A
#
# COMPACT_ATOMS: atom_id res chain seq x y z
N MET A 1 -4.45 1.34 16.44
CA MET A 1 -3.11 1.98 16.38
C MET A 1 -2.87 2.24 14.91
N LYS A 2 -2.65 3.50 14.54
CA LYS A 2 -2.48 3.88 13.14
C LYS A 2 -1.07 3.53 12.67
N LEU A 3 -0.97 2.83 11.55
CA LEU A 3 0.30 2.48 10.93
C LEU A 3 0.43 3.22 9.60
N ILE A 4 1.44 4.08 9.50
CA ILE A 4 1.79 4.72 8.22
C ILE A 4 2.62 3.71 7.42
N ILE A 5 2.20 3.44 6.19
CA ILE A 5 2.81 2.43 5.32
C ILE A 5 3.40 3.09 4.07
N ASP A 6 4.62 2.68 3.75
CA ASP A 6 5.32 3.05 2.51
C ASP A 6 4.96 2.08 1.37
N THR A 7 5.01 2.56 0.14
CA THR A 7 4.80 1.79 -1.08
C THR A 7 5.71 0.55 -1.13
N ASN A 8 6.93 0.62 -0.62
CA ASN A 8 7.84 -0.55 -0.61
C ASN A 8 7.33 -1.71 0.25
N ILE A 9 6.63 -1.44 1.35
CA ILE A 9 6.00 -2.48 2.16
C ILE A 9 4.86 -3.10 1.39
N VAL A 10 4.07 -2.28 0.69
CA VAL A 10 2.99 -2.77 -0.17
C VAL A 10 3.56 -3.63 -1.31
N PHE A 11 4.61 -3.18 -2.01
CA PHE A 11 5.28 -3.97 -3.03
C PHE A 11 5.82 -5.29 -2.49
N SER A 12 6.44 -5.27 -1.31
CA SER A 12 6.91 -6.49 -0.66
C SER A 12 5.75 -7.46 -0.40
N ALA A 13 4.61 -6.96 0.09
CA ALA A 13 3.43 -7.77 0.33
C ALA A 13 2.85 -8.36 -0.97
N LEU A 14 2.75 -7.55 -2.02
CA LEU A 14 2.28 -7.97 -3.35
C LEU A 14 3.23 -8.99 -4.01
N LEU A 15 4.53 -8.96 -3.69
CA LEU A 15 5.51 -9.94 -4.17
C LEU A 15 5.55 -11.23 -3.32
N GLY A 16 4.65 -11.38 -2.35
CA GLY A 16 4.53 -12.60 -1.53
C GLY A 16 5.37 -12.61 -0.25
N ASN A 17 5.89 -11.46 0.21
CA ASN A 17 6.57 -11.39 1.50
C ASN A 17 5.56 -11.48 2.65
N LYS A 18 5.53 -12.62 3.34
CA LYS A 18 4.60 -12.90 4.45
C LYS A 18 4.65 -11.87 5.58
N LYS A 19 5.82 -11.33 5.91
CA LYS A 19 5.92 -10.30 6.96
C LYS A 19 5.23 -9.01 6.54
N ALA A 20 5.43 -8.61 5.29
CA ALA A 20 4.76 -7.43 4.73
C ALA A 20 3.26 -7.67 4.52
N GLN A 21 2.85 -8.88 4.12
CA GLN A 21 1.44 -9.28 4.04
C GLN A 21 0.74 -9.12 5.39
N ASN A 22 1.35 -9.61 6.47
CA ASN A 22 0.78 -9.43 7.81
C ASN A 22 0.67 -7.96 8.23
N LEU A 23 1.56 -7.09 7.74
CA LEU A 23 1.51 -5.65 8.00
C LEU A 23 0.42 -4.93 7.20
N ILE A 24 0.12 -5.37 5.98
CA ILE A 24 -0.95 -4.76 5.18
C ILE A 24 -2.37 -5.18 5.60
N PHE A 25 -2.50 -6.12 6.53
CA PHE A 25 -3.77 -6.50 7.15
C PHE A 25 -3.99 -5.85 8.53
N PHE A 26 -3.25 -4.78 8.84
CA PHE A 26 -3.47 -4.00 10.06
C PHE A 26 -4.77 -3.18 9.95
N ASP A 27 -5.49 -3.00 11.07
CA ASP A 27 -6.84 -2.39 11.07
C ASP A 27 -6.87 -0.92 10.62
N GLU A 28 -5.79 -0.16 10.82
CA GLU A 28 -5.75 1.28 10.56
C GLU A 28 -4.49 1.66 9.76
N LEU A 29 -4.49 1.37 8.46
CA LEU A 29 -3.39 1.74 7.58
C LEU A 29 -3.56 3.15 7.03
N ILE A 30 -2.45 3.87 6.93
CA ILE A 30 -2.40 5.23 6.39
C ILE A 30 -1.30 5.31 5.34
N THR A 31 -1.60 5.91 4.18
CA THR A 31 -0.60 6.16 3.14
C THR A 31 -0.75 7.55 2.53
N PRO A 32 0.32 8.18 2.02
CA PRO A 32 0.20 9.27 1.07
C PRO A 32 -0.47 8.83 -0.24
N LYS A 33 -1.10 9.76 -0.96
CA LYS A 33 -1.65 9.58 -2.31
C LYS A 33 -0.59 9.10 -3.29
N MET A 34 0.65 9.56 -3.17
CA MET A 34 1.79 9.16 -4.01
C MET A 34 1.92 7.64 -4.14
N MET A 35 1.62 6.89 -3.07
CA MET A 35 1.71 5.42 -3.09
C MET A 35 0.82 4.80 -4.18
N LEU A 36 -0.37 5.34 -4.41
CA LEU A 36 -1.23 4.86 -5.48
C LEU A 36 -0.58 5.05 -6.85
N LEU A 37 0.02 6.22 -7.10
CA LEU A 37 0.72 6.52 -8.36
C LEU A 37 1.86 5.53 -8.59
N GLU A 38 2.64 5.23 -7.55
CA GLU A 38 3.72 4.26 -7.65
C GLU A 38 3.21 2.84 -7.91
N ILE A 39 2.14 2.40 -7.24
CA ILE A 39 1.53 1.09 -7.50
C ILE A 39 1.04 0.99 -8.94
N PHE A 40 0.31 1.98 -9.44
CA PHE A 40 -0.15 1.97 -10.84
C PHE A 40 1.01 1.96 -11.82
N LYS A 41 2.05 2.76 -11.57
CA LYS A 41 3.26 2.82 -12.41
C LYS A 41 3.98 1.47 -12.50
N TYR A 42 4.05 0.73 -11.40
CA TYR A 42 4.80 -0.53 -11.34
C TYR A 42 3.92 -1.79 -11.42
N LYS A 43 2.59 -1.65 -11.48
CA LYS A 43 1.61 -2.76 -11.45
C LYS A 43 1.97 -3.91 -12.38
N GLU A 44 2.22 -3.63 -13.66
CA GLU A 44 2.53 -4.66 -14.67
C GLU A 44 3.82 -5.42 -14.35
N LYS A 45 4.82 -4.70 -13.83
CA LYS A 45 6.07 -5.31 -13.38
C LYS A 45 5.83 -6.22 -12.20
N ILE A 46 5.06 -5.78 -11.19
CA ILE A 46 4.77 -6.58 -10.01
C ILE A 46 3.95 -7.81 -10.41
N LYS A 47 2.98 -7.67 -11.33
CA LYS A 47 2.13 -8.77 -11.84
C LYS A 47 2.94 -9.90 -12.46
N LYS A 48 4.06 -9.56 -13.12
CA LYS A 48 5.00 -10.54 -13.66
C LYS A 48 5.70 -11.39 -12.58
N PHE A 49 5.89 -10.85 -11.38
CA PHE A 49 6.68 -11.48 -10.31
C PHE A 49 5.85 -11.93 -9.11
N SER A 50 4.58 -11.52 -9.03
CA SER A 50 3.67 -11.97 -7.98
C SER A 50 3.26 -13.42 -8.22
N LYS A 51 3.12 -14.16 -7.11
CA LYS A 51 2.55 -15.50 -7.10
C LYS A 51 1.03 -15.49 -6.95
N ASP A 52 0.51 -14.40 -6.42
CA ASP A 52 -0.91 -14.22 -6.09
C ASP A 52 -1.56 -13.23 -7.07
N ASP A 53 -2.89 -13.25 -7.12
CA ASP A 53 -3.65 -12.28 -7.89
C ASP A 53 -3.54 -10.90 -7.23
N ILE A 54 -2.68 -10.05 -7.81
CA ILE A 54 -2.42 -8.69 -7.33
C ILE A 54 -3.69 -7.86 -7.29
N ASP A 55 -4.59 -8.05 -8.26
CA ASP A 55 -5.78 -7.22 -8.35
C ASP A 55 -6.70 -7.45 -7.12
N ILE A 56 -6.75 -8.69 -6.61
CA ILE A 56 -7.47 -9.05 -5.37
C ILE A 56 -6.74 -8.51 -4.14
N LEU A 57 -5.43 -8.73 -4.03
CA LEU A 57 -4.61 -8.23 -2.91
C LEU A 57 -4.68 -6.71 -2.77
N PHE A 58 -4.63 -6.00 -3.91
CA PHE A 58 -4.74 -4.56 -3.94
C PHE A 58 -6.15 -4.10 -3.57
N PHE A 59 -7.20 -4.81 -4.02
CA PHE A 59 -8.57 -4.53 -3.61
C PHE A 59 -8.76 -4.68 -2.09
N ASP A 60 -8.20 -5.71 -1.49
CA ASP A 60 -8.29 -5.93 -0.04
C ASP A 60 -7.48 -4.89 0.75
N LEU A 61 -6.29 -4.53 0.27
CA LEU A 61 -5.51 -3.41 0.82
C LEU A 61 -6.32 -2.11 0.77
N ALA A 62 -6.95 -1.82 -0.37
CA ALA A 62 -7.68 -0.58 -0.61
C ALA A 62 -8.89 -0.41 0.35
N LYS A 63 -9.47 -1.50 0.86
CA LYS A 63 -10.58 -1.43 1.84
C LYS A 63 -10.13 -0.90 3.19
N ASN A 64 -8.89 -1.18 3.60
CA ASN A 64 -8.40 -0.93 4.95
C ASN A 64 -7.41 0.24 5.03
N ILE A 65 -7.12 0.87 3.89
CA ILE A 65 -6.14 1.95 3.81
C ILE A 65 -6.80 3.32 3.73
N LYS A 66 -6.43 4.20 4.66
CA LYS A 66 -6.78 5.60 4.62
C LYS A 66 -5.71 6.36 3.84
N ILE A 67 -6.11 6.94 2.72
CA ILE A 67 -5.22 7.77 1.91
C ILE A 67 -5.28 9.20 2.43
N ILE A 68 -4.12 9.76 2.76
CA ILE A 68 -3.94 11.15 3.17
C ILE A 68 -3.37 11.92 1.99
N ASP A 69 -3.84 13.14 1.82
CA ASP A 69 -3.27 14.08 0.88
C ASP A 69 -2.01 14.73 1.47
N GLU A 70 -0.84 14.35 0.95
CA GLU A 70 0.44 14.93 1.33
C GLU A 70 0.59 16.41 0.94
N ASP A 71 -0.27 16.96 0.06
CA ASP A 71 -0.27 18.40 -0.24
C ASP A 71 -0.84 19.23 0.94
N TYR A 72 -1.54 18.58 1.87
CA TYR A 72 -2.09 19.20 3.08
C TYR A 72 -1.21 18.86 4.30
N ILE A 73 0.02 19.35 4.29
CA ILE A 73 0.81 19.43 5.53
C ILE A 73 0.35 20.70 6.25
N PRO A 74 -0.31 20.61 7.42
CA PRO A 74 -0.68 21.81 8.17
C PRO A 74 0.61 22.55 8.56
N PHE A 75 0.72 23.80 8.12
CA PHE A 75 1.84 24.69 8.45
C PHE A 75 1.74 25.29 9.85
N GLU A 76 0.70 24.95 10.61
CA GLU A 76 0.43 25.49 11.95
C GLU A 76 0.28 24.35 12.97
N PHE A 77 1.16 24.35 13.97
CA PHE A 77 1.12 23.55 15.19
C PHE A 77 0.90 24.46 16.39
#